data_AF-A0AB35X020-F1
#
_entry.id   AF-A0AB35X020-F1
#
_cell.length_a   1.000
_cell.length_b   1.000
_cell.length_c   1.000
_cell.angle_alpha   90.00
_cell.angle_beta   90.00
_cell.angle_gamma   90.00
#
_symmetry.space_group_name_H-M   'P 1'
#
loop_
_entity.id
_entity.type
_entity.pdbx_description
1 polymer ?
#
loop_
_entity_poly.entity_id
_entity_poly.type
_entity_poly.pdbx_seq_one_letter_code
_entity_poly.pdbx_strand_id
1 'polypeptide(L)'
;MQAKHHMPGPWAVNQSSPDADQDKVSIEVGDGVYFICQVDGGMHQMANARLIAVAPEMFDDLALAAQTLRRYEALHRAKNTDDSFKKAEVNAELASRFERTIAKATS
;
A
#
# COMPACT_ATOMS: atom_id res chain seq x y z
N MET A 1 18.43 6.68 -17.73
CA MET A 1 17.37 7.33 -16.92
C MET A 1 16.91 6.31 -15.90
N GLN A 2 17.09 6.56 -14.60
CA GLN A 2 16.46 5.72 -13.57
C GLN A 2 14.96 5.96 -13.64
N ALA A 3 14.17 4.89 -13.76
CA ALA A 3 12.74 4.97 -13.53
C ALA A 3 12.55 5.50 -12.11
N LYS A 4 11.96 6.70 -11.98
CA LYS A 4 11.49 7.18 -10.68
C LYS A 4 10.29 6.31 -10.34
N HIS A 5 10.54 5.17 -9.68
CA HIS A 5 9.48 4.42 -9.06
C HIS A 5 8.82 5.34 -8.04
N HIS A 6 7.53 5.62 -8.23
CA HIS A 6 6.76 6.33 -7.23
C HIS A 6 6.79 5.50 -5.95
N MET A 7 7.60 5.93 -4.96
CA MET A 7 7.51 5.40 -3.62
C MET A 7 6.48 6.23 -2.86
N PRO A 8 5.43 5.63 -2.30
CA PRO A 8 4.57 6.31 -1.35
C PRO A 8 5.43 6.80 -0.18
N GLY A 9 5.55 8.13 -0.02
CA GLY A 9 6.14 8.73 1.19
C GLY A 9 5.11 8.76 2.33
N PRO A 10 5.49 9.10 3.57
CA PRO A 10 4.49 9.32 4.61
C PRO A 10 3.56 10.47 4.19
N TRP A 11 2.25 10.22 4.23
CA TRP A 11 1.23 11.17 3.84
C TRP A 11 0.40 11.59 5.05
N ALA A 12 0.03 12.86 5.10
CA ALA A 12 -0.77 13.42 6.18
C ALA A 12 -2.06 14.05 5.64
N VAL A 13 -3.13 13.96 6.42
CA VAL A 13 -4.39 14.63 6.14
C VAL A 13 -4.33 16.05 6.72
N ASN A 14 -4.52 17.07 5.89
CA ASN A 14 -4.53 18.47 6.28
C ASN A 14 -5.86 19.14 5.89
N GLN A 15 -6.59 19.65 6.88
CA GLN A 15 -7.88 20.34 6.70
C GLN A 15 -7.74 21.87 6.68
N SER A 16 -6.56 22.37 7.02
CA SER A 16 -6.28 23.80 7.15
C SER A 16 -5.21 24.25 6.15
N SER A 17 -4.99 23.47 5.10
CA SER A 17 -4.02 23.78 4.07
C SER A 17 -4.41 25.10 3.40
N PRO A 18 -3.50 26.09 3.31
CA PRO A 18 -3.80 27.36 2.67
C PRO A 18 -4.15 27.21 1.18
N ASP A 19 -3.76 26.09 0.57
CA ASP A 19 -4.04 25.73 -0.81
C ASP A 19 -5.27 24.80 -0.97
N ALA A 20 -5.94 24.43 0.13
CA ALA A 20 -7.20 23.69 0.05
C ALA A 20 -8.32 24.58 -0.49
N ASP A 21 -9.02 24.10 -1.52
CA ASP A 21 -10.29 24.71 -1.90
C ASP A 21 -11.24 24.68 -0.68
N GLN A 22 -12.11 25.70 -0.59
CA GLN A 22 -13.13 25.76 0.45
C GLN A 22 -13.94 24.46 0.46
N ASP A 23 -14.08 23.85 1.63
CA ASP A 23 -14.73 22.56 1.87
C ASP A 23 -13.97 21.32 1.35
N LYS A 24 -12.67 21.38 1.08
CA LYS A 24 -11.85 20.20 0.75
C LYS A 24 -10.83 19.84 1.83
N VAL A 25 -10.35 18.59 1.75
CA VAL A 25 -9.32 18.01 2.61
C VAL A 25 -8.11 17.67 1.75
N SER A 26 -6.95 18.22 2.10
CA SER A 26 -5.69 17.94 1.41
C SER A 26 -5.01 16.70 1.98
N ILE A 27 -4.42 15.90 1.09
CA ILE A 27 -3.43 14.88 1.46
C ILE A 27 -2.07 15.40 1.04
N GLU A 28 -1.14 15.52 1.98
CA GLU A 28 0.15 16.18 1.79
C GLU A 28 1.31 15.24 2.07
N VAL A 29 2.46 15.51 1.47
CA VAL A 29 3.74 14.90 1.87
C VAL A 29 4.08 15.41 3.27
N GLY A 30 4.64 14.57 4.15
CA GLY A 30 4.82 14.87 5.58
C GLY A 30 5.61 16.14 5.96
N ASP A 31 6.18 16.88 5.00
CA ASP A 31 6.77 18.20 5.20
C ASP A 31 5.77 19.36 5.03
N GLY A 32 4.53 19.08 4.58
CA GLY A 32 3.47 20.07 4.33
C GLY A 32 3.74 20.98 3.14
N VAL A 33 4.79 20.71 2.34
CA VAL A 33 5.23 21.60 1.24
C VAL A 33 4.52 21.27 -0.07
N TYR A 34 4.03 20.03 -0.22
CA TYR A 34 3.36 19.56 -1.43
C TYR A 34 2.08 18.80 -1.10
N PHE A 35 0.98 19.16 -1.77
CA PHE A 35 -0.25 18.36 -1.75
C PHE A 35 -0.25 17.34 -2.89
N ILE A 36 -0.70 16.13 -2.58
CA ILE A 36 -0.79 14.97 -3.48
C ILE A 36 -2.15 14.97 -4.18
N CYS A 37 -3.21 15.18 -3.40
CA CYS A 37 -4.57 15.32 -3.90
C CYS A 37 -5.46 16.02 -2.87
N GLN A 38 -6.64 16.44 -3.32
CA GLN A 38 -7.71 16.95 -2.47
C GLN A 38 -8.96 16.08 -2.66
N VAL A 39 -9.67 15.86 -1.57
CA VAL A 39 -11.01 15.23 -1.59
C VAL A 39 -12.01 16.23 -1.03
N ASP A 40 -13.26 16.23 -1.49
CA ASP A 40 -14.28 17.09 -0.88
C ASP A 40 -14.50 16.74 0.60
N GLY A 41 -15.05 17.65 1.40
CA GLY A 41 -15.19 17.51 2.85
C GLY A 41 -16.48 16.83 3.30
N GLY A 42 -17.33 16.40 2.36
CA GLY A 42 -18.66 15.82 2.66
C GLY A 42 -18.63 14.48 3.42
N MET A 43 -19.80 14.05 3.91
CA MET A 43 -19.97 12.74 4.57
C MET A 43 -19.42 11.63 3.66
N HIS A 44 -18.50 10.81 4.19
CA HIS A 44 -17.69 9.76 3.54
C HIS A 44 -16.31 10.15 3.02
N GLN A 45 -16.04 11.43 2.75
CA GLN A 45 -14.78 11.79 2.11
C GLN A 45 -13.60 11.90 3.09
N MET A 46 -13.86 12.16 4.37
CA MET A 46 -12.84 12.05 5.43
C MET A 46 -12.32 10.61 5.61
N ALA A 47 -13.18 9.61 5.42
CA ALA A 47 -12.76 8.21 5.48
C ALA A 47 -11.85 7.87 4.29
N ASN A 48 -12.16 8.39 3.11
CA ASN A 48 -11.31 8.25 1.92
C ASN A 48 -9.97 8.98 2.10
N ALA A 49 -9.97 10.20 2.66
CA ALA A 49 -8.74 10.94 2.95
C ALA A 49 -7.80 10.14 3.86
N ARG A 50 -8.34 9.56 4.94
CA ARG A 50 -7.58 8.70 5.86
C ARG A 50 -7.08 7.42 5.19
N LEU A 51 -7.92 6.79 4.36
CA LEU A 51 -7.55 5.59 3.61
C LEU A 51 -6.40 5.87 2.62
N ILE A 52 -6.44 7.01 1.93
CA ILE A 52 -5.37 7.44 1.03
C ILE A 52 -4.12 7.70 1.86
N ALA A 53 -4.21 8.46 2.95
CA ALA A 53 -3.05 8.82 3.77
C ALA A 53 -2.30 7.61 4.36
N VAL A 54 -3.00 6.51 4.68
CA VAL A 54 -2.39 5.29 5.21
C VAL A 54 -1.92 4.31 4.12
N ALA A 55 -2.18 4.59 2.83
CA ALA A 55 -1.77 3.73 1.72
C ALA A 55 -0.26 3.40 1.69
N PRO A 56 0.67 4.30 2.06
CA PRO A 56 2.09 3.97 2.20
C PRO A 56 2.35 2.84 3.19
N GLU A 57 1.79 2.93 4.40
CA GLU A 57 1.94 1.90 5.43
C GLU A 57 1.28 0.59 5.01
N MET A 58 0.09 0.66 4.41
CA MET A 58 -0.59 -0.52 3.85
C MET A 58 0.26 -1.20 2.75
N PHE A 59 0.99 -0.42 1.95
CA PHE A 59 1.86 -0.96 0.91
C PHE A 59 3.06 -1.70 1.52
N ASP A 60 3.69 -1.12 2.54
CA ASP A 60 4.80 -1.75 3.26
C ASP A 60 4.35 -3.06 3.93
N ASP A 61 3.18 -3.06 4.57
CA ASP A 61 2.59 -4.25 5.18
C ASP A 61 2.28 -5.35 4.14
N LEU A 62 1.75 -4.97 2.96
CA LEU A 62 1.52 -5.92 1.86
C LEU A 62 2.83 -6.51 1.33
N ALA A 63 3.89 -5.71 1.23
CA ALA A 63 5.21 -6.17 0.80
C ALA A 63 5.82 -7.13 1.81
N LEU A 64 5.70 -6.84 3.11
CA LEU A 64 6.13 -7.72 4.19
C LEU A 64 5.33 -9.03 4.21
N ALA A 65 4.01 -8.96 4.02
CA ALA A 65 3.14 -10.13 3.93
C ALA A 65 3.55 -11.03 2.76
N ALA A 66 3.79 -10.47 1.57
CA ALA A 66 4.26 -11.21 0.40
C ALA A 66 5.59 -11.93 0.67
N GLN A 67 6.59 -11.22 1.22
CA GLN A 67 7.88 -11.82 1.58
C GLN A 67 7.73 -12.96 2.60
N THR A 68 6.88 -12.77 3.61
CA THR A 68 6.62 -13.78 4.64
C THR A 68 5.99 -15.05 4.04
N LEU A 69 5.03 -14.88 3.12
CA LEU A 69 4.41 -15.99 2.41
C LEU A 69 5.41 -16.74 1.52
N ARG A 70 6.30 -16.04 0.81
CA ARG A 70 7.41 -16.66 0.05
C ARG A 70 8.34 -17.48 0.93
N ARG A 71 8.65 -16.98 2.12
CA ARG A 71 9.44 -17.75 3.11
C ARG A 71 8.72 -19.03 3.53
N TYR A 72 7.42 -18.95 3.85
CA TYR A 72 6.66 -20.13 4.23
C TYR A 72 6.44 -21.11 3.08
N GLU A 73 6.25 -20.62 1.85
CA GLU A 73 6.25 -21.45 0.63
C GLU A 73 7.53 -22.31 0.56
N ALA A 74 8.71 -21.70 0.66
CA ALA A 74 9.98 -22.42 0.61
C ALA A 74 10.12 -23.44 1.76
N LEU A 75 9.76 -23.04 2.98
CA LEU A 75 9.75 -23.94 4.14
C LEU A 75 8.80 -25.12 3.96
N HIS A 76 7.65 -24.90 3.33
CA HIS A 76 6.68 -25.95 3.06
C HIS A 76 7.13 -26.89 1.94
N ARG A 77 7.72 -26.37 0.86
CA ARG A 77 8.29 -27.23 -0.19
C ARG A 77 9.44 -28.11 0.34
N ALA A 78 10.25 -27.59 1.26
CA ALA A 78 11.35 -28.35 1.85
C ALA A 78 10.92 -29.59 2.65
N LYS A 79 9.67 -29.63 3.15
CA LYS A 79 9.16 -30.76 3.94
C LYS A 79 8.81 -31.99 3.10
N ASN A 80 8.69 -31.86 1.78
CA ASN A 80 8.45 -32.97 0.84
C ASN A 80 7.29 -33.91 1.23
N THR A 81 6.18 -33.36 1.71
CA THR A 81 4.93 -34.10 1.94
C THR A 81 3.79 -33.47 1.16
N ASP A 82 2.81 -34.27 0.74
CA ASP A 82 1.66 -33.80 -0.04
C ASP A 82 0.90 -32.66 0.65
N ASP A 83 0.67 -32.77 1.96
CA ASP A 83 0.03 -31.71 2.75
C ASP A 83 0.85 -30.42 2.75
N SER A 84 2.18 -30.55 2.86
CA SER A 84 3.06 -29.40 2.85
C SER A 84 3.13 -28.76 1.47
N PHE A 85 3.12 -29.53 0.38
CA PHE A 85 3.04 -28.97 -0.97
C PHE A 85 1.75 -28.18 -1.18
N LYS A 86 0.60 -28.68 -0.74
CA LYS A 86 -0.67 -27.92 -0.81
C LYS A 86 -0.58 -26.58 -0.08
N LYS A 87 0.05 -26.56 1.10
CA LYS A 87 0.28 -25.31 1.86
C LYS A 87 1.25 -24.37 1.14
N ALA A 88 2.29 -24.90 0.50
CA ALA A 88 3.22 -24.11 -0.28
C ALA A 88 2.52 -23.40 -1.45
N GLU A 89 1.63 -24.10 -2.16
CA GLU A 89 0.89 -23.52 -3.29
C GLU A 89 -0.05 -22.40 -2.86
N VAL A 90 -0.77 -22.56 -1.74
CA VAL A 90 -1.62 -21.47 -1.20
C VAL A 90 -0.78 -20.23 -0.87
N ASN A 91 0.38 -20.40 -0.24
CA ASN A 91 1.27 -19.28 0.06
C ASN A 91 1.83 -18.63 -1.20
N ALA A 92 2.20 -19.43 -2.20
CA ALA A 92 2.68 -18.95 -3.49
C ALA A 92 1.62 -18.13 -4.22
N GLU A 93 0.36 -18.57 -4.20
CA GLU A 93 -0.76 -17.87 -4.83
C GLU A 93 -1.03 -16.52 -4.15
N LEU A 94 -1.11 -16.51 -2.82
CA LEU A 94 -1.34 -15.29 -2.03
C LEU A 94 -0.20 -14.28 -2.20
N ALA A 95 1.06 -14.74 -2.11
CA ALA A 95 2.23 -13.89 -2.34
C ALA A 95 2.17 -13.26 -3.73
N SER A 96 1.91 -14.07 -4.77
CA SER A 96 1.81 -13.59 -6.14
C SER A 96 0.68 -12.57 -6.33
N ARG A 97 -0.44 -12.71 -5.59
CA ARG A 97 -1.53 -11.73 -5.64
C ARG A 97 -1.11 -10.39 -5.04
N PHE A 98 -0.41 -10.39 -3.91
CA PHE A 98 0.11 -9.16 -3.30
C PHE A 98 1.18 -8.50 -4.16
N GLU A 99 2.14 -9.27 -4.68
CA GLU A 99 3.19 -8.79 -5.59
C GLU A 99 2.58 -8.13 -6.84
N ARG A 100 1.52 -8.71 -7.43
CA ARG A 100 0.80 -8.10 -8.55
C ARG A 100 0.11 -6.80 -8.17
N THR A 101 -0.51 -6.72 -7.00
CA THR A 101 -1.13 -5.47 -6.52
C THR A 101 -0.08 -4.39 -6.29
N ILE A 102 1.05 -4.75 -5.68
CA ILE A 102 2.20 -3.86 -5.47
C ILE A 102 2.76 -3.35 -6.81
N ALA A 103 2.95 -4.25 -7.77
CA ALA A 103 3.44 -3.88 -9.09
C ALA A 103 2.51 -2.87 -9.77
N LYS A 104 1.18 -3.08 -9.75
CA LYS A 104 0.21 -2.13 -10.31
C LYS A 104 0.29 -0.72 -9.71
N ALA A 105 0.75 -0.60 -8.46
CA ALA A 105 0.85 0.68 -7.76
C ALA A 105 2.21 1.38 -7.95
N THR A 106 3.25 0.68 -8.43
CA THR A 106 4.63 1.18 -8.48
C THR A 106 5.33 1.07 -9.84
N SER A 107 4.69 0.39 -10.81
CA SER A 107 5.11 0.30 -12.22
C SER A 107 4.66 1.50 -13.02
#